data_AF-A0A5E4IPW2-F1
#
_entry.id   AF-A0A5E4IPW2-F1
#
_cell.length_a   1.000
_cell.length_b   1.000
_cell.length_c   1.000
_cell.angle_alpha   90.00
_cell.angle_beta   90.00
_cell.angle_gamma   90.00
#
_symmetry.space_group_name_H-M   'P 1'
#
loop_
_entity.id
_entity.type
_entity.pdbx_description
1 polymer ?
#
loop_
_entity_poly.entity_id
_entity_poly.type
_entity_poly.pdbx_seq_one_letter_code
_entity_poly.pdbx_strand_id
1 'polypeptide(L)'
;MRVQKLSEEDYRWLPKWLVSDSLPPSSRDPLGLQAGAEKLANRLLPGLTVFTYRIGYFFFLSWALRELNRKEDLRIEERLENLNRLERALVLCETVYHGKDHLKDCKHQGQRSKGHLLNQVEKKRASIPEKILKNQNNTGCYNLYRTPMRSGGFWEDDDEAASQGLIPFRLTNLGEKLANAFSKREYASDLLDWALNGKTAKSIETLAKWCESFCFCTFNRKSEKKAFLTGFLFAEGNNAEVVSDADTRQQTLRTLSNSNLLFAPASNSPEIVVVSAEGTDGDVSDLELLELGGDTSVLLHFYNNSNQKNTEFFIAAAIYEMLGLALNSIWSGLLDFIEVEGRMPLNLWVESVLRKSNSTQFWDSSLWSPEAQSQQSEDQLVGALFANNNKVDNGFMLVLKVLGRDRNRMNLREVLYDTELQALVEEAFPYNSQESVKGILPKIADLLLHRHKQVSQIKGKELWLDKDGDDVMMVDRQEMGLGFHSYRFSKLGSLARDLKLVESDLDHD
;
A
#
# COMPACT_ATOMS: atom_id res chain seq x y z
N MET A 1 3.29 35.36 22.31
CA MET A 1 3.44 36.02 20.99
C MET A 1 2.39 35.42 20.07
N ARG A 2 1.40 36.20 19.61
CA ARG A 2 0.40 35.70 18.63
C ARG A 2 1.08 35.66 17.27
N VAL A 3 1.29 34.46 16.72
CA VAL A 3 1.76 34.30 15.34
C VAL A 3 0.64 34.77 14.43
N GLN A 4 0.89 35.86 13.71
CA GLN A 4 -0.04 36.40 12.72
C GLN A 4 -0.01 35.46 11.52
N LYS A 5 -1.14 34.82 11.19
CA LYS A 5 -1.24 33.99 9.98
C LYS A 5 -1.04 34.89 8.75
N LEU A 6 -0.08 34.54 7.90
CA LEU A 6 0.13 35.18 6.61
C LEU A 6 -1.08 34.97 5.70
N SER A 7 -1.33 35.92 4.79
CA SER A 7 -2.41 35.80 3.81
C SER A 7 -2.04 34.82 2.69
N GLU A 8 -3.03 34.24 2.00
CA GLU A 8 -2.83 33.35 0.85
C GLU A 8 -1.98 33.98 -0.27
N GLU A 9 -2.02 35.30 -0.43
CA GLU A 9 -1.18 36.02 -1.40
C GLU A 9 0.29 36.08 -0.97
N ASP A 10 0.58 36.16 0.33
CA ASP A 10 1.95 36.21 0.86
C ASP A 10 2.69 34.88 0.67
N TYR A 11 1.97 33.75 0.76
CA TYR A 11 2.54 32.41 0.54
C TYR A 11 3.09 32.20 -0.87
N ARG A 12 2.60 32.95 -1.87
CA ARG A 12 3.07 32.84 -3.27
C ARG A 12 4.47 33.42 -3.48
N TRP A 13 4.89 34.33 -2.60
CA TRP A 13 6.17 35.03 -2.71
C TRP A 13 7.26 34.41 -1.83
N LEU A 14 6.91 33.47 -0.96
CA LEU A 14 7.87 32.74 -0.14
C LEU A 14 8.65 31.73 -1.00
N PRO A 15 9.97 31.61 -0.81
CA PRO A 15 10.73 30.53 -1.39
C PRO A 15 10.10 29.18 -1.01
N LYS A 16 9.87 28.29 -1.98
CA LYS A 16 9.11 27.03 -1.80
C LYS A 16 9.63 26.08 -0.70
N TRP A 17 10.84 26.30 -0.19
CA TRP A 17 11.45 25.55 0.92
C TRP A 17 11.14 26.13 2.31
N LEU A 18 10.53 27.32 2.39
CA LEU A 18 10.02 27.96 3.61
C LEU A 18 8.52 27.73 3.83
N VAL A 19 7.80 27.28 2.81
CA VAL A 19 6.42 26.84 2.92
C VAL A 19 6.50 25.34 3.16
N SER A 20 6.15 24.87 4.35
CA SER A 20 5.87 23.44 4.49
C SER A 20 4.72 23.17 3.53
N ASP A 21 4.96 22.44 2.44
CA ASP A 21 3.87 21.90 1.65
C ASP A 21 2.90 21.30 2.66
N SER A 22 1.68 21.84 2.73
CA SER A 22 0.62 21.22 3.52
C SER A 22 0.40 19.89 2.83
N LEU A 23 1.14 18.87 3.29
CA LEU A 23 1.07 17.54 2.75
C LEU A 23 -0.42 17.20 2.78
N PRO A 24 -1.00 16.73 1.65
CA PRO A 24 -2.34 16.17 1.72
C PRO A 24 -2.35 15.17 2.87
N PRO A 25 -3.44 15.01 3.64
CA PRO A 25 -3.48 14.12 4.79
C PRO A 25 -3.11 12.70 4.35
N SER A 26 -1.82 12.41 4.39
CA SER A 26 -1.26 11.10 4.10
C SER A 26 -1.78 10.19 5.20
N SER A 27 -2.08 8.94 4.81
CA SER A 27 -2.44 7.81 5.66
C SER A 27 -2.31 8.10 7.16
N ARG A 28 -3.45 8.09 7.82
CA ARG A 28 -3.63 8.49 9.21
C ARG A 28 -3.05 7.40 10.12
N ASP A 29 -1.74 7.46 10.26
CA ASP A 29 -0.94 6.60 11.11
C ASP A 29 -0.57 7.39 12.38
N PRO A 30 -1.45 7.42 13.40
CA PRO A 30 -1.29 8.24 14.60
C PRO A 30 -0.11 7.78 15.46
N LEU A 31 0.28 6.50 15.37
CA LEU A 31 1.35 5.91 16.16
C LEU A 31 2.70 5.81 15.42
N GLY A 32 2.73 6.13 14.12
CA GLY A 32 3.96 6.15 13.34
C GLY A 32 4.44 4.75 12.93
N LEU A 33 3.52 3.79 12.76
CA LEU A 33 3.81 2.38 12.48
C LEU A 33 3.90 2.06 10.98
N GLN A 34 3.54 2.97 10.09
CA GLN A 34 3.56 2.71 8.65
C GLN A 34 4.98 2.47 8.12
N ALA A 35 5.98 3.21 8.62
CA ALA A 35 7.35 3.09 8.14
C ALA A 35 7.95 1.70 8.41
N GLY A 36 7.69 1.13 9.59
CA GLY A 36 8.10 -0.24 9.93
C GLY A 36 7.39 -1.29 9.07
N ALA A 37 6.08 -1.13 8.82
CA ALA A 37 5.34 -2.01 7.93
C ALA A 37 5.88 -1.94 6.48
N GLU A 38 6.19 -0.75 5.98
CA GLU A 38 6.80 -0.56 4.66
C GLU A 38 8.19 -1.22 4.54
N LYS A 39 9.01 -1.13 5.60
CA LYS A 39 10.30 -1.84 5.67
C LYS A 39 10.08 -3.36 5.55
N LEU A 40 9.13 -3.94 6.29
CA LEU A 40 8.81 -5.37 6.22
C LEU A 40 8.25 -5.77 4.86
N ALA A 41 7.36 -4.97 4.28
CA ALA A 41 6.84 -5.18 2.93
C ALA A 41 7.96 -5.14 1.88
N ASN A 42 8.95 -4.25 2.02
CA ASN A 42 10.14 -4.20 1.17
C ASN A 42 11.03 -5.44 1.33
N ARG A 43 11.11 -6.06 2.52
CA ARG A 43 11.86 -7.31 2.73
C ARG A 43 11.19 -8.53 2.14
N LEU A 44 9.87 -8.49 1.94
CA LEU A 44 9.11 -9.58 1.34
C LEU A 44 9.00 -9.41 -0.18
N LEU A 45 8.66 -8.22 -0.64
CA LEU A 45 8.36 -7.93 -2.04
C LEU A 45 9.03 -6.61 -2.44
N PRO A 46 10.37 -6.57 -2.51
CA PRO A 46 11.09 -5.37 -2.89
C PRO A 46 10.68 -4.89 -4.28
N GLY A 47 10.75 -3.57 -4.47
CA GLY A 47 10.36 -2.94 -5.74
C GLY A 47 8.86 -2.77 -5.93
N LEU A 48 8.02 -3.73 -5.52
CA LEU A 48 6.58 -3.63 -5.70
C LEU A 48 5.98 -2.50 -4.84
N THR A 49 4.95 -1.83 -5.33
CA THR A 49 4.19 -0.85 -4.55
C THR A 49 2.74 -1.30 -4.41
N VAL A 50 2.00 -0.68 -3.49
CA VAL A 50 0.55 -0.87 -3.36
C VAL A 50 -0.22 -0.43 -4.62
N PHE A 51 0.44 0.22 -5.58
CA PHE A 51 -0.12 0.65 -6.85
C PHE A 51 0.40 -0.15 -8.06
N THR A 52 1.21 -1.20 -7.85
CA THR A 52 1.82 -2.00 -8.93
C THR A 52 0.93 -3.20 -9.27
N TYR A 53 -0.21 -2.97 -9.92
CA TYR A 53 -1.20 -4.02 -10.16
C TYR A 53 -1.14 -4.66 -11.56
N ARG A 54 -0.55 -4.02 -12.58
CA ARG A 54 -0.54 -4.55 -13.96
C ARG A 54 0.84 -4.68 -14.54
N ILE A 55 1.07 -5.80 -15.20
CA ILE A 55 2.30 -6.00 -15.96
C ILE A 55 2.36 -5.09 -17.19
N GLY A 56 1.22 -4.80 -17.83
CA GLY A 56 1.17 -3.98 -19.05
C GLY A 56 1.79 -2.59 -18.91
N TYR A 57 1.77 -2.00 -17.70
CA TYR A 57 2.44 -0.73 -17.43
C TYR A 57 3.96 -0.82 -17.55
N PHE A 58 4.60 -1.95 -17.25
CA PHE A 58 6.04 -2.11 -17.43
C PHE A 58 6.43 -2.03 -18.91
N PHE A 59 5.62 -2.67 -19.78
CA PHE A 59 5.79 -2.61 -21.23
C PHE A 59 5.52 -1.21 -21.79
N PHE A 60 4.39 -0.62 -21.40
CA PHE A 60 3.99 0.71 -21.82
C PHE A 60 4.99 1.79 -21.39
N LEU A 61 5.42 1.81 -20.12
CA LEU A 61 6.36 2.81 -19.61
C LEU A 61 7.73 2.67 -20.24
N SER A 62 8.21 1.45 -20.45
CA SER A 62 9.48 1.23 -21.16
C SER A 62 9.41 1.82 -22.57
N TRP A 63 8.32 1.55 -23.30
CA TRP A 63 8.11 2.11 -24.62
C TRP A 63 7.97 3.64 -24.61
N ALA A 64 7.10 4.18 -23.75
CA ALA A 64 6.84 5.61 -23.68
C ALA A 64 8.10 6.41 -23.32
N LEU A 65 8.89 5.94 -22.35
CA LEU A 65 10.17 6.55 -22.00
C LEU A 65 11.10 6.63 -23.21
N ARG A 66 11.26 5.51 -23.92
CA ARG A 66 12.14 5.43 -25.09
C ARG A 66 11.71 6.35 -26.22
N GLU A 67 10.42 6.33 -26.56
CA GLU A 67 9.91 7.15 -27.66
C GLU A 67 9.97 8.65 -27.32
N LEU A 68 9.70 9.01 -26.07
CA LEU A 68 9.79 10.40 -25.64
C LEU A 68 11.23 10.86 -25.60
N ASN A 69 12.17 10.15 -24.96
CA ASN A 69 13.57 10.58 -24.86
C ASN A 69 14.28 10.66 -26.22
N ARG A 70 13.83 9.92 -27.25
CA ARG A 70 14.34 10.03 -28.64
C ARG A 70 13.91 11.29 -29.38
N LYS A 71 12.94 12.06 -28.88
CA LYS A 71 12.54 13.33 -29.49
C LYS A 71 13.51 14.42 -29.08
N GLU A 72 14.30 14.97 -29.99
CA GLU A 72 15.32 15.98 -29.66
C GLU A 72 14.71 17.34 -29.25
N ASP A 73 13.54 17.70 -29.80
CA ASP A 73 12.97 19.04 -29.68
C ASP A 73 12.09 19.30 -28.44
N LEU A 74 11.99 18.34 -27.50
CA LEU A 74 11.11 18.47 -26.33
C LEU A 74 11.88 18.88 -25.06
N ARG A 75 11.33 19.82 -24.31
CA ARG A 75 11.78 20.13 -22.94
C ARG A 75 11.32 19.08 -21.96
N ILE A 76 11.96 18.99 -20.80
CA ILE A 76 11.61 17.99 -19.77
C ILE A 76 10.15 18.11 -19.33
N GLU A 77 9.64 19.32 -19.13
CA GLU A 77 8.24 19.54 -18.74
C GLU A 77 7.27 19.05 -19.82
N GLU A 78 7.61 19.26 -21.10
CA GLU A 78 6.82 18.80 -22.23
C GLU A 78 6.87 17.27 -22.37
N ARG A 79 8.02 16.65 -22.09
CA ARG A 79 8.15 15.18 -22.06
C ARG A 79 7.27 14.58 -20.97
N LEU A 80 7.31 15.12 -19.76
CA LEU A 80 6.49 14.64 -18.65
C LEU A 80 5.00 14.83 -18.91
N GLU A 81 4.60 15.97 -19.48
CA GLU A 81 3.20 16.17 -19.89
C GLU A 81 2.79 15.21 -21.02
N ASN A 82 3.65 14.98 -22.01
CA ASN A 82 3.38 14.02 -23.07
C ASN A 82 3.29 12.58 -22.54
N LEU A 83 4.06 12.22 -21.52
CA LEU A 83 3.94 10.95 -20.81
C LEU A 83 2.57 10.81 -20.12
N ASN A 84 2.13 11.87 -19.42
CA ASN A 84 0.79 11.93 -18.83
C ASN A 84 -0.31 11.87 -19.92
N ARG A 85 -0.12 12.48 -21.08
CA ARG A 85 -1.07 12.42 -22.22
C ARG A 85 -1.16 11.00 -22.80
N LEU A 86 -0.02 10.31 -22.93
CA LEU A 86 0.03 8.91 -23.34
C LEU A 86 -0.72 8.01 -22.35
N GLU A 87 -0.50 8.19 -21.05
CA GLU A 87 -1.22 7.45 -20.01
C GLU A 87 -2.73 7.67 -20.11
N ARG A 88 -3.16 8.94 -20.25
CA ARG A 88 -4.58 9.30 -20.43
C ARG A 88 -5.20 8.68 -21.67
N ALA A 89 -4.48 8.69 -22.79
CA ALA A 89 -4.93 8.09 -24.04
C ALA A 89 -5.07 6.57 -23.91
N LEU A 90 -4.09 5.91 -23.27
CA LEU A 90 -4.10 4.47 -23.01
C LEU A 90 -5.29 4.08 -22.11
N VAL A 91 -5.47 4.78 -20.99
CA VAL A 91 -6.59 4.55 -20.06
C VAL A 91 -7.94 4.74 -20.75
N LEU A 92 -8.08 5.77 -21.59
CA LEU A 92 -9.29 5.97 -22.38
C LEU A 92 -9.56 4.81 -23.36
N CYS A 93 -8.52 4.31 -24.05
CA CYS A 93 -8.63 3.15 -24.93
C CYS A 93 -9.10 1.90 -24.16
N GLU A 94 -8.46 1.64 -23.02
CA GLU A 94 -8.82 0.57 -22.08
C GLU A 94 -10.29 0.71 -21.63
N THR A 95 -10.71 1.91 -21.19
CA THR A 95 -12.09 2.17 -20.73
C THR A 95 -13.10 1.95 -21.85
N VAL A 96 -12.80 2.37 -23.07
CA VAL A 96 -13.67 2.16 -24.23
C VAL A 96 -13.79 0.67 -24.59
N TYR A 97 -12.67 -0.04 -24.64
CA TYR A 97 -12.65 -1.43 -25.08
C TYR A 97 -13.38 -2.34 -24.08
N HIS A 98 -13.07 -2.19 -22.79
CA HIS A 98 -13.71 -2.98 -21.75
C HIS A 98 -15.11 -2.49 -21.39
N GLY A 99 -15.42 -1.21 -21.62
CA GLY A 99 -16.76 -0.65 -21.36
C GLY A 99 -17.85 -1.10 -22.33
N LYS A 100 -17.51 -1.72 -23.47
CA LYS A 100 -18.46 -2.17 -24.51
C LYS A 100 -19.30 -3.38 -24.15
N ASP A 101 -18.83 -4.25 -23.25
CA ASP A 101 -19.43 -5.58 -23.03
C ASP A 101 -20.25 -5.69 -21.73
N HIS A 102 -20.75 -4.59 -21.17
CA HIS A 102 -21.28 -4.60 -19.78
C HIS A 102 -20.28 -5.18 -18.75
N LEU A 103 -18.98 -5.20 -19.06
CA LEU A 103 -17.91 -5.51 -18.11
C LEU A 103 -17.71 -4.33 -17.16
N LYS A 104 -18.75 -4.00 -16.39
CA LYS A 104 -18.63 -3.21 -15.15
C LYS A 104 -17.53 -3.77 -14.24
N ASP A 105 -17.23 -5.07 -14.40
CA ASP A 105 -16.29 -5.85 -13.61
C ASP A 105 -14.91 -6.02 -14.25
N CYS A 106 -14.55 -5.21 -15.24
CA CYS A 106 -13.19 -5.21 -15.75
C CYS A 106 -12.23 -4.79 -14.63
N LYS A 107 -11.61 -5.79 -13.97
CA LYS A 107 -10.69 -5.71 -12.82
C LYS A 107 -9.39 -4.91 -13.09
N HIS A 108 -9.34 -4.25 -14.24
CA HIS A 108 -8.13 -3.85 -14.95
C HIS A 108 -7.91 -2.34 -14.95
N GLN A 109 -8.91 -1.56 -14.52
CA GLN A 109 -8.87 -0.10 -14.47
C GLN A 109 -9.14 0.40 -13.05
N GLY A 110 -8.21 1.20 -12.54
CA GLY A 110 -8.47 2.05 -11.37
C GLY A 110 -9.76 2.83 -11.59
N GLN A 111 -10.67 2.81 -10.61
CA GLN A 111 -12.05 3.25 -10.79
C GLN A 111 -12.23 4.77 -10.92
N ARG A 112 -11.18 5.55 -10.67
CA ARG A 112 -11.24 7.01 -10.67
C ARG A 112 -11.38 7.52 -12.10
N SER A 113 -12.48 8.21 -12.37
CA SER A 113 -12.83 8.85 -13.65
C SER A 113 -13.57 8.00 -14.68
N LYS A 114 -13.96 6.75 -14.37
CA LYS A 114 -14.76 5.90 -15.29
C LYS A 114 -16.03 6.62 -15.78
N GLY A 115 -16.81 7.24 -14.89
CA GLY A 115 -18.05 7.93 -15.26
C GLY A 115 -17.84 9.09 -16.26
N HIS A 116 -16.83 9.94 -16.03
CA HIS A 116 -16.54 11.05 -16.94
C HIS A 116 -16.00 10.58 -18.30
N LEU A 117 -15.17 9.52 -18.31
CA LEU A 117 -14.65 8.93 -19.54
C LEU A 117 -15.77 8.22 -20.32
N LEU A 118 -16.66 7.50 -19.65
CA LEU A 118 -17.82 6.82 -20.24
C LEU A 118 -18.84 7.81 -20.83
N ASN A 119 -19.05 8.98 -20.21
CA ASN A 119 -19.90 10.04 -20.77
C ASN A 119 -19.36 10.59 -22.12
N GLN A 120 -18.07 10.44 -22.42
CA GLN A 120 -17.53 10.76 -23.75
C GLN A 120 -17.82 9.65 -24.77
N VAL A 121 -17.98 8.41 -24.33
CA VAL A 121 -18.29 7.25 -25.19
C VAL A 121 -19.67 7.40 -25.84
N GLU A 122 -20.63 7.99 -25.13
CA GLU A 122 -21.98 8.28 -25.67
C GLU A 122 -21.95 9.20 -26.90
N LYS A 123 -20.90 10.02 -27.05
CA LYS A 123 -20.76 11.00 -28.14
C LYS A 123 -20.20 10.40 -29.43
N LYS A 124 -20.02 9.07 -29.53
CA LYS A 124 -19.41 8.31 -30.67
C LYS A 124 -17.97 8.69 -31.02
N ARG A 125 -17.43 9.77 -30.47
CA ARG A 125 -16.04 10.20 -30.60
C ARG A 125 -15.55 10.73 -29.26
N ALA A 126 -14.30 10.42 -28.93
CA ALA A 126 -13.65 10.87 -27.69
C ALA A 126 -12.33 11.60 -27.98
N SER A 127 -12.03 12.59 -27.16
CA SER A 127 -10.75 13.29 -27.11
C SER A 127 -9.97 12.84 -25.87
N ILE A 128 -8.65 12.93 -25.90
CA ILE A 128 -7.84 12.67 -24.71
C ILE A 128 -8.27 13.65 -23.60
N PRO A 129 -8.64 13.17 -22.41
CA PRO A 129 -9.04 14.04 -21.30
C PRO A 129 -7.86 14.90 -20.82
N GLU A 130 -8.13 16.03 -20.18
CA GLU A 130 -7.08 16.84 -19.55
C GLU A 130 -6.49 16.16 -18.30
N LYS A 131 -7.30 15.38 -17.58
CA LYS A 131 -6.88 14.64 -16.38
C LYS A 131 -7.72 13.39 -16.21
N ILE A 132 -7.11 12.34 -15.66
CA ILE A 132 -7.82 11.13 -15.19
C ILE A 132 -7.64 10.90 -13.68
N LEU A 133 -6.76 11.67 -13.04
CA LEU A 133 -6.50 11.66 -11.60
C LEU A 133 -6.53 13.08 -11.02
N LYS A 134 -6.87 13.21 -9.74
CA LYS A 134 -6.89 14.51 -9.03
C LYS A 134 -5.51 15.17 -8.99
N ASN A 135 -4.45 14.37 -8.89
CA ASN A 135 -3.06 14.83 -8.88
C ASN A 135 -2.20 13.99 -9.83
N GLN A 136 -2.49 14.06 -11.13
CA GLN A 136 -1.83 13.26 -12.18
C GLN A 136 -0.29 13.31 -12.09
N ASN A 137 0.27 14.49 -11.82
CA ASN A 137 1.72 14.66 -11.75
C ASN A 137 2.39 13.91 -10.60
N ASN A 138 1.65 13.54 -9.54
CA ASN A 138 2.18 12.78 -8.41
C ASN A 138 1.67 11.33 -8.43
N THR A 139 0.45 11.10 -8.91
CA THR A 139 -0.22 9.78 -8.87
C THR A 139 -0.28 9.08 -10.22
N GLY A 140 0.33 9.63 -11.26
CA GLY A 140 0.42 9.01 -12.58
C GLY A 140 1.32 7.77 -12.58
N CYS A 141 1.10 6.87 -13.54
CA CYS A 141 1.78 5.58 -13.62
C CYS A 141 3.31 5.70 -13.59
N TYR A 142 3.89 6.75 -14.18
CA TYR A 142 5.33 7.02 -14.16
C TYR A 142 5.92 7.06 -12.75
N ASN A 143 5.31 7.79 -11.82
CA ASN A 143 5.80 7.86 -10.44
C ASN A 143 5.52 6.58 -9.67
N LEU A 144 4.33 6.01 -9.88
CA LEU A 144 3.89 4.82 -9.15
C LEU A 144 4.69 3.56 -9.52
N TYR A 145 5.20 3.50 -10.75
CA TYR A 145 6.02 2.39 -11.27
C TYR A 145 7.52 2.72 -11.30
N ARG A 146 7.96 3.91 -10.85
CA ARG A 146 9.39 4.29 -10.73
C ARG A 146 10.20 3.18 -10.06
N THR A 147 9.84 2.87 -8.83
CA THR A 147 10.54 1.91 -7.97
C THR A 147 10.43 0.47 -8.50
N PRO A 148 9.24 -0.05 -8.91
CA PRO A 148 9.13 -1.39 -9.48
C PRO A 148 9.97 -1.60 -10.74
N MET A 149 10.01 -0.61 -11.62
CA MET A 149 10.78 -0.69 -12.86
C MET A 149 12.29 -0.71 -12.61
N ARG A 150 12.77 0.01 -11.58
CA ARG A 150 14.19 0.03 -11.19
C ARG A 150 14.58 -1.27 -10.51
N SER A 151 13.81 -1.68 -9.52
CA SER A 151 14.00 -2.96 -8.81
C SER A 151 13.87 -4.17 -9.74
N GLY A 152 13.04 -4.09 -10.79
CA GLY A 152 12.94 -5.10 -11.84
C GLY A 152 14.07 -5.06 -12.88
N GLY A 153 15.03 -4.13 -12.77
CA GLY A 153 16.14 -4.01 -13.73
C GLY A 153 15.71 -3.60 -15.14
N PHE A 154 14.57 -2.92 -15.30
CA PHE A 154 14.08 -2.48 -16.60
C PHE A 154 14.58 -1.08 -16.97
N TRP A 155 14.83 -0.24 -15.97
CA TRP A 155 15.54 1.03 -16.13
C TRP A 155 16.52 1.28 -14.99
N GLU A 156 17.35 2.30 -15.16
CA GLU A 156 18.29 2.81 -14.17
C GLU A 156 18.27 4.34 -14.16
N ASP A 157 18.60 4.94 -13.01
CA ASP A 157 18.72 6.39 -12.89
C ASP A 157 19.83 6.89 -13.84
N ASP A 158 19.56 7.96 -14.59
CA ASP A 158 20.49 8.54 -15.58
C ASP A 158 20.59 10.06 -15.38
N ASP A 159 21.58 10.47 -14.59
CA ASP A 159 21.84 11.87 -14.26
C ASP A 159 22.30 12.67 -15.50
N GLU A 160 22.97 12.02 -16.47
CA GLU A 160 23.36 12.67 -17.71
C GLU A 160 22.14 13.00 -18.56
N ALA A 161 21.20 12.06 -18.69
CA ALA A 161 19.91 12.29 -19.32
C ALA A 161 19.16 13.44 -18.64
N ALA A 162 19.14 13.48 -17.30
CA ALA A 162 18.55 14.58 -16.54
C ALA A 162 19.17 15.94 -16.90
N SER A 163 20.51 15.99 -16.97
CA SER A 163 21.26 17.21 -17.33
C SER A 163 20.99 17.70 -18.75
N GLN A 164 20.59 16.79 -19.65
CA GLN A 164 20.21 17.07 -21.03
C GLN A 164 18.72 17.41 -21.19
N GLY A 165 17.95 17.48 -20.10
CA GLY A 165 16.52 17.75 -20.15
C GLY A 165 15.68 16.56 -20.65
N LEU A 166 16.22 15.35 -20.56
CA LEU A 166 15.49 14.10 -20.80
C LEU A 166 14.85 13.61 -19.50
N ILE A 167 13.90 12.67 -19.63
CA ILE A 167 13.38 11.96 -18.46
C ILE A 167 14.56 11.17 -17.86
N PRO A 168 14.84 11.27 -16.54
CA PRO A 168 16.12 10.90 -15.91
C PRO A 168 16.27 9.38 -15.69
N PHE A 169 15.93 8.59 -16.71
CA PHE A 169 16.07 7.14 -16.72
C PHE A 169 16.56 6.66 -18.07
N ARG A 170 17.42 5.65 -18.01
CA ARG A 170 17.84 4.86 -19.17
C ARG A 170 17.24 3.47 -19.11
N LEU A 171 16.76 2.97 -20.25
CA LEU A 171 16.35 1.57 -20.34
C LEU A 171 17.57 0.66 -20.33
N THR A 172 17.48 -0.42 -19.56
CA THR A 172 18.43 -1.53 -19.66
C THR A 172 18.13 -2.35 -20.92
N ASN A 173 18.97 -3.36 -21.21
CA ASN A 173 18.69 -4.33 -22.27
C ASN A 173 17.34 -5.05 -22.08
N LEU A 174 16.89 -5.25 -20.84
CA LEU A 174 15.58 -5.84 -20.54
C LEU A 174 14.45 -4.82 -20.78
N GLY A 175 14.63 -3.58 -20.32
CA GLY A 175 13.70 -2.48 -20.63
C GLY A 175 13.49 -2.30 -22.13
N GLU A 176 14.55 -2.36 -22.92
CA GLU A 176 14.45 -2.30 -24.39
C GLU A 176 13.67 -3.48 -24.98
N LYS A 177 13.78 -4.69 -24.41
CA LYS A 177 12.94 -5.83 -24.84
C LYS A 177 11.46 -5.58 -24.54
N LEU A 178 11.14 -5.00 -23.38
CA LEU A 178 9.76 -4.63 -23.03
C LEU A 178 9.23 -3.53 -23.95
N ALA A 179 10.03 -2.47 -24.18
CA ALA A 179 9.69 -1.38 -25.10
C ALA A 179 9.44 -1.89 -26.52
N ASN A 180 10.28 -2.82 -27.00
CA ASN A 180 10.13 -3.47 -28.30
C ASN A 180 8.88 -4.36 -28.39
N ALA A 181 8.49 -5.03 -27.31
CA ALA A 181 7.28 -5.82 -27.29
C ALA A 181 6.02 -4.95 -27.40
N PHE A 182 6.00 -3.79 -26.72
CA PHE A 182 4.91 -2.83 -26.85
C PHE A 182 4.90 -2.16 -28.22
N SER A 183 6.06 -1.76 -28.76
CA SER A 183 6.13 -1.08 -30.07
C SER A 183 5.71 -1.97 -31.24
N LYS A 184 5.72 -3.31 -31.07
CA LYS A 184 5.22 -4.27 -32.07
C LYS A 184 3.70 -4.40 -32.07
N ARG A 185 2.99 -3.76 -31.14
CA ARG A 185 1.52 -3.70 -31.18
C ARG A 185 1.09 -2.79 -32.33
N GLU A 186 0.09 -3.22 -33.08
CA GLU A 186 -0.31 -2.66 -34.39
C GLU A 186 -0.55 -1.14 -34.33
N TYR A 187 -1.14 -0.65 -33.23
CA TYR A 187 -1.55 0.74 -33.05
C TYR A 187 -0.67 1.53 -32.07
N ALA A 188 0.52 1.04 -31.71
CA ALA A 188 1.40 1.76 -30.78
C ALA A 188 1.84 3.12 -31.34
N SER A 189 2.21 3.15 -32.63
CA SER A 189 2.60 4.39 -33.32
C SER A 189 1.44 5.37 -33.45
N ASP A 190 0.22 4.88 -33.73
CA ASP A 190 -0.97 5.71 -33.81
C ASP A 190 -1.35 6.32 -32.46
N LEU A 191 -1.19 5.55 -31.37
CA LEU A 191 -1.38 6.05 -30.01
C LEU A 191 -0.38 7.16 -29.69
N LEU A 192 0.90 7.00 -30.07
CA LEU A 192 1.94 8.01 -29.88
C LEU A 192 1.61 9.29 -30.66
N ASP A 193 1.31 9.16 -31.96
CA ASP A 193 0.95 10.31 -32.79
C ASP A 193 -0.28 11.03 -32.23
N TRP A 194 -1.31 10.30 -31.81
CA TRP A 194 -2.50 10.89 -31.22
C TRP A 194 -2.22 11.58 -29.88
N ALA A 195 -1.39 11.00 -29.02
CA ALA A 195 -1.03 11.62 -27.75
C ALA A 195 -0.19 12.90 -27.94
N LEU A 196 0.72 12.93 -28.91
CA LEU A 196 1.58 14.09 -29.16
C LEU A 196 0.85 15.18 -29.95
N ASN A 197 0.23 14.80 -31.07
CA ASN A 197 -0.28 15.72 -32.10
C ASN A 197 -1.81 15.78 -32.16
N GLY A 198 -2.50 14.82 -31.55
CA GLY A 198 -3.94 14.61 -31.67
C GLY A 198 -4.79 15.65 -30.95
N LYS A 199 -5.05 16.78 -31.60
CA LYS A 199 -6.15 17.69 -31.24
C LYS A 199 -7.52 17.16 -31.69
N THR A 200 -7.53 16.13 -32.55
CA THR A 200 -8.76 15.57 -33.13
C THR A 200 -9.28 14.39 -32.33
N ALA A 201 -10.57 14.44 -32.00
CA ALA A 201 -11.27 13.33 -31.38
C ALA A 201 -11.26 12.10 -32.31
N LYS A 202 -11.10 10.89 -31.77
CA LYS A 202 -11.15 9.61 -32.50
C LYS A 202 -12.50 8.92 -32.27
N SER A 203 -12.94 8.09 -33.20
CA SER A 203 -14.17 7.31 -32.98
C SER A 203 -13.95 6.22 -31.94
N ILE A 204 -15.02 5.87 -31.24
CA ILE A 204 -14.99 4.83 -30.20
C ILE A 204 -14.63 3.46 -30.79
N GLU A 205 -15.00 3.17 -32.04
CA GLU A 205 -14.58 1.96 -32.75
C GLU A 205 -13.08 1.92 -32.98
N THR A 206 -12.47 3.04 -33.38
CA THR A 206 -11.01 3.14 -33.54
C THR A 206 -10.30 2.92 -32.22
N LEU A 207 -10.72 3.59 -31.16
CA LEU A 207 -10.10 3.46 -29.83
C LEU A 207 -10.22 2.04 -29.27
N ALA A 208 -11.36 1.38 -29.47
CA ALA A 208 -11.54 -0.02 -29.09
C ALA A 208 -10.58 -0.94 -29.85
N LYS A 209 -10.46 -0.74 -31.18
CA LYS A 209 -9.54 -1.52 -32.03
C LYS A 209 -8.08 -1.32 -31.63
N TRP A 210 -7.71 -0.08 -31.26
CA TRP A 210 -6.39 0.23 -30.73
C TRP A 210 -6.13 -0.56 -29.44
N CYS A 211 -7.04 -0.48 -28.49
CA CYS A 211 -6.93 -1.17 -27.22
C CYS A 211 -6.83 -2.69 -27.36
N GLU A 212 -7.59 -3.30 -28.26
CA GLU A 212 -7.50 -4.75 -28.52
C GLU A 212 -6.05 -5.20 -28.78
N SER A 213 -5.26 -4.36 -29.46
CA SER A 213 -3.87 -4.65 -29.79
C SER A 213 -2.91 -4.55 -28.60
N PHE A 214 -3.12 -3.57 -27.70
CA PHE A 214 -2.25 -3.29 -26.56
C PHE A 214 -2.93 -3.47 -25.20
N CYS A 215 -4.02 -4.25 -25.14
CA CYS A 215 -4.74 -4.51 -23.90
C CYS A 215 -3.81 -5.21 -22.91
N PHE A 216 -3.82 -4.76 -21.66
CA PHE A 216 -2.94 -5.28 -20.61
C PHE A 216 -3.10 -6.79 -20.36
N CYS A 217 -4.27 -7.35 -20.64
CA CYS A 217 -4.54 -8.79 -20.52
C CYS A 217 -3.81 -9.65 -21.56
N THR A 218 -3.19 -9.02 -22.56
CA THR A 218 -2.51 -9.70 -23.68
C THR A 218 -0.99 -9.74 -23.55
N PHE A 219 -0.40 -9.20 -22.47
CA PHE A 219 1.04 -9.21 -22.21
C PHE A 219 1.51 -10.46 -21.45
N ASN A 220 1.14 -11.63 -21.97
CA ASN A 220 1.52 -12.93 -21.41
C ASN A 220 2.04 -13.91 -22.47
N ARG A 221 2.41 -13.41 -23.66
CA ARG A 221 3.05 -14.25 -24.68
C ARG A 221 4.37 -14.78 -24.11
N LYS A 222 4.77 -15.99 -24.51
CA LYS A 222 5.97 -16.68 -23.98
C LYS A 222 7.21 -15.78 -23.95
N SER A 223 7.47 -15.00 -25.01
CA SER A 223 8.61 -14.08 -25.07
C SER A 223 8.49 -12.85 -24.17
N GLU A 224 7.28 -12.30 -24.01
CA GLU A 224 6.98 -11.15 -23.15
C GLU A 224 7.09 -11.54 -21.69
N LYS A 225 6.45 -12.65 -21.33
CA LYS A 225 6.55 -13.29 -20.02
C LYS A 225 7.99 -13.58 -19.65
N LYS A 226 8.76 -14.22 -20.55
CA LYS A 226 10.20 -14.48 -20.33
C LYS A 226 10.97 -13.18 -20.11
N ALA A 227 10.78 -12.17 -20.95
CA ALA A 227 11.50 -10.90 -20.81
C ALA A 227 11.20 -10.20 -19.47
N PHE A 228 9.94 -10.22 -19.02
CA PHE A 228 9.57 -9.67 -17.71
C PHE A 228 10.18 -10.48 -16.56
N LEU A 229 10.03 -11.81 -16.56
CA LEU A 229 10.54 -12.66 -15.48
C LEU A 229 12.07 -12.62 -15.37
N THR A 230 12.79 -12.50 -16.49
CA THR A 230 14.25 -12.31 -16.48
C THR A 230 14.67 -11.08 -15.67
N GLY A 231 13.91 -9.98 -15.71
CA GLY A 231 14.21 -8.83 -14.84
C GLY A 231 13.64 -8.99 -13.44
N PHE A 232 12.39 -9.44 -13.34
CA PHE A 232 11.64 -9.43 -12.09
C PHE A 232 12.06 -10.53 -11.09
N LEU A 233 12.45 -11.73 -11.56
CA LEU A 233 12.78 -12.87 -10.69
C LEU A 233 14.23 -13.34 -10.79
N PHE A 234 14.89 -13.11 -11.91
CA PHE A 234 16.22 -13.71 -12.17
C PHE A 234 17.34 -12.67 -12.24
N ALA A 235 17.02 -11.43 -12.62
CA ALA A 235 17.95 -10.30 -12.74
C ALA A 235 19.26 -10.59 -13.49
N GLU A 236 19.29 -11.53 -14.44
CA GLU A 236 20.53 -11.91 -15.15
C GLU A 236 21.25 -10.70 -15.76
N GLY A 237 22.50 -10.47 -15.34
CA GLY A 237 23.34 -9.39 -15.86
C GLY A 237 22.98 -7.98 -15.36
N ASN A 238 22.18 -7.85 -14.30
CA ASN A 238 21.90 -6.57 -13.64
C ASN A 238 22.89 -6.26 -12.50
N ASN A 239 22.75 -5.07 -11.90
CA ASN A 239 23.53 -4.67 -10.73
C ASN A 239 23.15 -5.46 -9.47
N ALA A 240 23.99 -5.39 -8.43
CA ALA A 240 23.84 -6.18 -7.21
C ALA A 240 22.54 -5.89 -6.43
N GLU A 241 22.04 -4.64 -6.46
CA GLU A 241 20.77 -4.27 -5.80
C GLU A 241 19.60 -4.99 -6.47
N VAL A 242 19.53 -4.94 -7.81
CA VAL A 242 18.48 -5.61 -8.60
C VAL A 242 18.53 -7.13 -8.45
N VAL A 243 19.74 -7.72 -8.39
CA VAL A 243 19.91 -9.16 -8.13
C VAL A 243 19.38 -9.53 -6.74
N SER A 244 19.76 -8.77 -5.71
CA SER A 244 19.27 -8.99 -4.34
C SER A 244 17.73 -8.88 -4.25
N ASP A 245 17.14 -7.91 -4.95
CA ASP A 245 15.69 -7.72 -5.00
C ASP A 245 14.99 -8.88 -5.73
N ALA A 246 15.57 -9.37 -6.83
CA ALA A 246 15.06 -10.51 -7.58
C ALA A 246 15.11 -11.81 -6.76
N ASP A 247 16.25 -12.08 -6.10
CA ASP A 247 16.41 -13.24 -5.20
C ASP A 247 15.37 -13.24 -4.08
N THR A 248 15.15 -12.07 -3.47
CA THR A 248 14.15 -11.88 -2.41
C THR A 248 12.74 -12.15 -2.93
N ARG A 249 12.36 -11.58 -4.08
CA ARG A 249 11.06 -11.84 -4.71
C ARG A 249 10.89 -13.32 -5.05
N GLN A 250 11.91 -13.96 -5.60
CA GLN A 250 11.90 -15.38 -5.95
C GLN A 250 11.69 -16.24 -4.71
N GLN A 251 12.41 -15.97 -3.62
CA GLN A 251 12.25 -16.68 -2.35
C GLN A 251 10.83 -16.52 -1.81
N THR A 252 10.29 -15.29 -1.79
CA THR A 252 8.92 -15.00 -1.35
C THR A 252 7.88 -15.74 -2.20
N LEU A 253 8.02 -15.72 -3.53
CA LEU A 253 7.13 -16.44 -4.45
C LEU A 253 7.18 -17.95 -4.25
N ARG A 254 8.36 -18.53 -4.05
CA ARG A 254 8.52 -19.96 -3.75
C ARG A 254 7.88 -20.33 -2.42
N THR A 255 8.08 -19.51 -1.38
CA THR A 255 7.43 -19.71 -0.08
C THR A 255 5.90 -19.65 -0.21
N LEU A 256 5.35 -18.69 -0.96
CA LEU A 256 3.92 -18.61 -1.23
C LEU A 256 3.40 -19.79 -2.07
N SER A 257 4.17 -20.25 -3.06
CA SER A 257 3.84 -21.42 -3.89
C SER A 257 3.77 -22.69 -3.06
N ASN A 258 4.80 -22.96 -2.25
CA ASN A 258 4.90 -24.13 -1.38
C ASN A 258 3.77 -24.21 -0.34
N SER A 259 3.25 -23.05 0.09
CA SER A 259 2.11 -22.95 1.01
C SER A 259 0.75 -22.94 0.30
N ASN A 260 0.72 -23.16 -1.02
CA ASN A 260 -0.47 -23.06 -1.88
C ASN A 260 -1.18 -21.69 -1.79
N LEU A 261 -0.47 -20.64 -1.39
CA LEU A 261 -1.04 -19.30 -1.29
C LEU A 261 -0.95 -18.54 -2.60
N LEU A 262 0.07 -18.77 -3.43
CA LEU A 262 0.29 -18.02 -4.68
C LEU A 262 -0.75 -18.33 -5.77
N PHE A 263 -1.18 -19.59 -5.86
CA PHE A 263 -2.06 -20.10 -6.92
C PHE A 263 -3.43 -20.53 -6.42
N ALA A 264 -3.73 -20.34 -5.12
CA ALA A 264 -5.03 -20.68 -4.58
C ALA A 264 -6.12 -19.90 -5.33
N PRO A 265 -7.22 -20.56 -5.76
CA PRO A 265 -8.42 -19.84 -6.12
C PRO A 265 -8.85 -19.03 -4.90
N ALA A 266 -9.27 -17.78 -5.13
CA ALA A 266 -9.78 -16.93 -4.07
C ALA A 266 -11.03 -17.56 -3.45
N SER A 267 -10.83 -18.45 -2.48
CA SER A 267 -11.89 -19.10 -1.74
C SER A 267 -12.53 -18.07 -0.82
N ASN A 268 -13.86 -18.17 -0.69
CA ASN A 268 -14.80 -17.41 0.15
C ASN A 268 -14.28 -17.08 1.57
N SER A 269 -13.27 -16.22 1.64
CA SER A 269 -12.82 -15.64 2.89
C SER A 269 -13.83 -14.55 3.25
N PRO A 270 -14.22 -14.42 4.52
CA PRO A 270 -15.13 -13.34 4.93
C PRO A 270 -14.56 -12.00 4.45
N GLU A 271 -15.42 -11.18 3.85
CA GLU A 271 -15.13 -9.82 3.43
C GLU A 271 -14.55 -9.05 4.62
N ILE A 272 -13.22 -8.90 4.64
CA ILE A 272 -12.54 -8.03 5.58
C ILE A 272 -12.32 -6.73 4.84
N VAL A 273 -12.99 -5.67 5.29
CA VAL A 273 -12.82 -4.32 4.77
C VAL A 273 -11.35 -3.91 4.96
N VAL A 274 -10.57 -3.95 3.89
CA VAL A 274 -9.23 -3.36 3.86
C VAL A 274 -9.44 -1.85 3.84
N VAL A 275 -9.03 -1.18 4.91
CA VAL A 275 -9.01 0.28 4.97
C VAL A 275 -8.02 0.76 3.92
N SER A 276 -8.52 1.12 2.74
CA SER A 276 -7.70 1.77 1.73
C SER A 276 -7.33 3.17 2.18
N ALA A 277 -6.05 3.53 1.96
CA ALA A 277 -5.44 4.76 2.43
C ALA A 277 -5.92 6.03 1.71
N GLU A 278 -7.12 6.04 1.12
CA GLU A 278 -7.66 7.17 0.39
C GLU A 278 -9.14 7.37 0.72
N GLY A 279 -9.41 8.23 1.70
CA GLY A 279 -10.74 8.78 1.92
C GLY A 279 -11.15 9.66 0.74
N THR A 280 -11.84 9.08 -0.23
CA THR A 280 -12.83 9.72 -1.12
C THR A 280 -13.59 8.63 -1.86
N ASP A 281 -14.93 8.60 -1.71
CA ASP A 281 -15.97 8.01 -2.58
C ASP A 281 -15.45 7.22 -3.80
N GLY A 282 -14.89 6.06 -3.52
CA GLY A 282 -14.38 5.17 -4.53
C GLY A 282 -14.26 3.81 -3.90
N ASP A 283 -15.37 3.07 -3.94
CA ASP A 283 -15.42 1.64 -3.64
C ASP A 283 -14.16 0.98 -4.22
N VAL A 284 -13.24 0.63 -3.32
CA VAL A 284 -12.22 -0.37 -3.62
C VAL A 284 -13.03 -1.62 -3.82
N SER A 285 -13.24 -1.99 -5.09
CA SER A 285 -14.15 -3.08 -5.43
C SER A 285 -13.87 -4.30 -4.57
N ASP A 286 -14.92 -4.98 -4.12
CA ASP A 286 -14.86 -6.29 -3.44
C ASP A 286 -13.98 -7.32 -4.19
N LEU A 287 -13.72 -7.05 -5.47
CA LEU A 287 -12.78 -7.77 -6.33
C LEU A 287 -11.29 -7.65 -5.95
N GLU A 288 -10.83 -6.57 -5.30
CA GLU A 288 -9.44 -6.45 -4.80
C GLU A 288 -9.23 -7.27 -3.52
N LEU A 289 -10.30 -7.53 -2.76
CA LEU A 289 -10.30 -8.43 -1.60
C LEU A 289 -10.28 -9.92 -1.99
N LEU A 290 -10.66 -10.22 -3.24
CA LEU A 290 -10.68 -11.55 -3.84
C LEU A 290 -9.37 -11.90 -4.59
N GLU A 291 -8.29 -11.14 -4.45
CA GLU A 291 -7.03 -11.38 -5.16
C GLU A 291 -5.92 -11.80 -4.21
N LEU A 292 -5.63 -13.12 -4.21
CA LEU A 292 -5.02 -13.86 -3.10
C LEU A 292 -5.89 -13.69 -1.85
N GLY A 293 -5.84 -14.60 -0.87
CA GLY A 293 -6.41 -14.22 0.42
C GLY A 293 -5.74 -12.89 0.81
N GLY A 294 -6.51 -11.84 1.12
CA GLY A 294 -5.96 -10.49 1.36
C GLY A 294 -4.78 -10.51 2.34
N ASP A 295 -3.96 -9.45 2.38
CA ASP A 295 -2.69 -9.39 3.12
C ASP A 295 -2.76 -10.04 4.53
N THR A 296 -3.86 -9.78 5.24
CA THR A 296 -4.20 -10.42 6.52
C THR A 296 -4.12 -11.94 6.50
N SER A 297 -4.78 -12.60 5.55
CA SER A 297 -4.84 -14.06 5.49
C SER A 297 -3.49 -14.71 5.19
N VAL A 298 -2.66 -14.07 4.35
CA VAL A 298 -1.29 -14.55 4.06
C VAL A 298 -0.46 -14.46 5.33
N LEU A 299 -0.51 -13.34 6.03
CA LEU A 299 0.24 -13.13 7.27
C LEU A 299 -0.23 -14.07 8.39
N LEU A 300 -1.55 -14.22 8.58
CA LEU A 300 -2.10 -15.15 9.57
C LEU A 300 -1.78 -16.61 9.22
N HIS A 301 -1.78 -16.99 7.94
CA HIS A 301 -1.35 -18.32 7.52
C HIS A 301 0.07 -18.63 8.01
N PHE A 302 1.04 -17.75 7.73
CA PHE A 302 2.43 -17.97 8.15
C PHE A 302 2.63 -17.86 9.66
N TYR A 303 1.87 -16.99 10.33
CA TYR A 303 1.88 -16.92 11.78
C TYR A 303 1.44 -18.25 12.43
N ASN A 304 0.38 -18.86 11.89
CA ASN A 304 -0.16 -20.13 12.37
C ASN A 304 0.70 -21.34 11.92
N ASN A 305 1.45 -21.23 10.82
CA ASN A 305 2.29 -22.30 10.25
C ASN A 305 3.80 -22.01 10.36
N SER A 306 4.23 -21.47 11.49
CA SER A 306 5.60 -20.94 11.71
C SER A 306 6.76 -21.94 11.62
N ASN A 307 6.50 -23.24 11.50
CA ASN A 307 7.55 -24.28 11.47
C ASN A 307 8.12 -24.48 10.07
N GLN A 308 7.59 -23.77 9.07
CA GLN A 308 8.04 -23.85 7.68
C GLN A 308 9.35 -23.09 7.49
N LYS A 309 10.27 -23.66 6.69
CA LYS A 309 11.53 -23.00 6.32
C LYS A 309 11.25 -21.72 5.52
N ASN A 310 12.11 -20.71 5.63
CA ASN A 310 12.05 -19.46 4.88
C ASN A 310 10.77 -18.63 5.13
N THR A 311 10.18 -18.74 6.33
CA THR A 311 8.97 -17.97 6.72
C THR A 311 9.25 -16.88 7.75
N GLU A 312 10.51 -16.69 8.17
CA GLU A 312 10.90 -15.75 9.23
C GLU A 312 10.38 -14.33 8.98
N PHE A 313 10.53 -13.79 7.75
CA PHE A 313 10.03 -12.45 7.43
C PHE A 313 8.51 -12.36 7.35
N PHE A 314 7.83 -13.43 6.98
CA PHE A 314 6.36 -13.47 7.03
C PHE A 314 5.85 -13.49 8.46
N ILE A 315 6.50 -14.27 9.34
CA ILE A 315 6.17 -14.33 10.76
C ILE A 315 6.43 -12.98 11.41
N ALA A 316 7.57 -12.35 11.14
CA ALA A 316 7.91 -11.03 11.66
C ALA A 316 6.90 -9.97 11.19
N ALA A 317 6.51 -9.97 9.91
CA ALA A 317 5.45 -9.12 9.38
C ALA A 317 4.10 -9.37 10.07
N ALA A 318 3.71 -10.63 10.28
CA ALA A 318 2.46 -10.96 10.95
C ALA A 318 2.45 -10.51 12.42
N ILE A 319 3.56 -10.69 13.15
CA ILE A 319 3.72 -10.20 14.52
C ILE A 319 3.61 -8.67 14.54
N TYR A 320 4.31 -7.99 13.62
CA TYR A 320 4.27 -6.54 13.51
C TYR A 320 2.85 -6.03 13.29
N GLU A 321 2.12 -6.61 12.33
CA GLU A 321 0.75 -6.19 12.02
C GLU A 321 -0.24 -6.49 13.14
N MET A 322 -0.16 -7.65 13.80
CA MET A 322 -1.08 -7.96 14.90
C MET A 322 -0.86 -7.08 16.12
N LEU A 323 0.40 -6.80 16.48
CA LEU A 323 0.71 -5.88 17.58
C LEU A 323 0.34 -4.44 17.20
N GLY A 324 0.61 -4.03 15.96
CA GLY A 324 0.22 -2.72 15.45
C GLY A 324 -1.31 -2.54 15.45
N LEU A 325 -2.06 -3.52 14.97
CA LEU A 325 -3.53 -3.53 15.01
C LEU A 325 -4.05 -3.43 16.45
N ALA A 326 -3.46 -4.20 17.36
CA ALA A 326 -3.86 -4.19 18.76
C ALA A 326 -3.65 -2.83 19.43
N LEU A 327 -2.48 -2.20 19.25
CA LEU A 327 -2.18 -0.88 19.80
C LEU A 327 -3.03 0.22 19.17
N ASN A 328 -3.21 0.19 17.84
CA ASN A 328 -4.13 1.09 17.15
C ASN A 328 -5.57 0.90 17.62
N SER A 329 -5.97 -0.31 18.00
CA SER A 329 -7.30 -0.57 18.56
C SER A 329 -7.49 0.03 19.95
N ILE A 330 -6.49 -0.09 20.83
CA ILE A 330 -6.50 0.55 22.15
C ILE A 330 -6.57 2.07 22.00
N TRP A 331 -5.76 2.64 21.09
CA TRP A 331 -5.79 4.06 20.74
C TRP A 331 -7.15 4.51 20.17
N SER A 332 -7.73 3.74 19.23
CA SER A 332 -9.06 4.01 18.69
C SER A 332 -10.14 3.94 19.76
N GLY A 333 -10.04 2.99 20.70
CA GLY A 333 -10.92 2.94 21.85
C GLY A 333 -10.84 4.22 22.70
N LEU A 334 -9.64 4.76 22.94
CA LEU A 334 -9.47 6.04 23.63
C LEU A 334 -10.13 7.19 22.86
N LEU A 335 -9.94 7.26 21.53
CA LEU A 335 -10.60 8.26 20.67
C LEU A 335 -12.13 8.18 20.78
N ASP A 336 -12.73 6.99 20.65
CA ASP A 336 -14.19 6.81 20.66
C ASP A 336 -14.85 7.37 21.93
N PHE A 337 -14.19 7.23 23.09
CA PHE A 337 -14.70 7.77 24.36
C PHE A 337 -14.59 9.30 24.45
N ILE A 338 -13.50 9.87 23.95
CA ILE A 338 -13.26 11.32 24.01
C ILE A 338 -14.07 12.04 22.94
N GLU A 339 -14.40 11.39 21.82
CA GLU A 339 -15.27 11.99 20.80
C GLU A 339 -16.63 12.39 21.36
N VAL A 340 -17.17 11.58 22.29
CA VAL A 340 -18.45 11.84 22.96
C VAL A 340 -18.34 12.94 24.01
N GLU A 341 -17.32 12.88 24.86
CA GLU A 341 -17.21 13.76 26.04
C GLU A 341 -16.39 15.05 25.80
N GLY A 342 -15.62 15.11 24.71
CA GLY A 342 -14.69 16.20 24.35
C GLY A 342 -13.41 16.26 25.20
N ARG A 343 -13.52 15.99 26.51
CA ARG A 343 -12.41 15.91 27.48
C ARG A 343 -12.74 14.87 28.53
N MET A 344 -11.79 14.00 28.86
CA MET A 344 -12.01 12.91 29.82
C MET A 344 -10.75 12.64 30.67
N PRO A 345 -10.87 12.60 32.02
CA PRO A 345 -9.84 12.07 32.90
C PRO A 345 -9.50 10.62 32.57
N LEU A 346 -8.22 10.27 32.53
CA LEU A 346 -7.78 8.93 32.11
C LEU A 346 -8.30 7.80 33.02
N ASN A 347 -8.45 8.05 34.31
CA ASN A 347 -9.05 7.10 35.25
C ASN A 347 -10.53 6.82 34.93
N LEU A 348 -11.29 7.83 34.51
CA LEU A 348 -12.69 7.66 34.09
C LEU A 348 -12.80 6.92 32.76
N TRP A 349 -11.84 7.10 31.86
CA TRP A 349 -11.72 6.28 30.66
C TRP A 349 -11.52 4.80 31.02
N VAL A 350 -10.57 4.50 31.92
CA VAL A 350 -10.34 3.13 32.39
C VAL A 350 -11.59 2.54 33.04
N GLU A 351 -12.28 3.26 33.92
CA GLU A 351 -13.53 2.79 34.51
C GLU A 351 -14.61 2.51 33.44
N SER A 352 -14.66 3.31 32.39
CA SER A 352 -15.60 3.16 31.29
C SER A 352 -15.29 1.94 30.43
N VAL A 353 -14.00 1.67 30.15
CA VAL A 353 -13.55 0.43 29.49
C VAL A 353 -13.97 -0.78 30.32
N LEU A 354 -13.63 -0.79 31.61
CA LEU A 354 -13.94 -1.92 32.50
C LEU A 354 -15.44 -2.18 32.64
N ARG A 355 -16.26 -1.13 32.64
CA ARG A 355 -17.73 -1.26 32.71
C ARG A 355 -18.33 -1.84 31.44
N LYS A 356 -17.74 -1.55 30.27
CA LYS A 356 -18.16 -2.11 28.97
C LYS A 356 -17.58 -3.51 28.73
N SER A 357 -16.54 -3.88 29.46
CA SER A 357 -15.90 -5.19 29.32
C SER A 357 -16.81 -6.32 29.77
N ASN A 358 -16.82 -7.41 29.01
CA ASN A 358 -17.50 -8.66 29.37
C ASN A 358 -16.63 -9.60 30.21
N SER A 359 -15.37 -9.24 30.51
CA SER A 359 -14.40 -10.14 31.15
C SER A 359 -13.69 -9.46 32.33
N THR A 360 -14.38 -9.37 33.48
CA THR A 360 -13.79 -8.80 34.71
C THR A 360 -12.56 -9.59 35.17
N GLN A 361 -12.61 -10.92 35.07
CA GLN A 361 -11.48 -11.79 35.44
C GLN A 361 -10.22 -11.49 34.63
N PHE A 362 -10.35 -11.17 33.34
CA PHE A 362 -9.22 -10.79 32.50
C PHE A 362 -8.54 -9.52 33.01
N TRP A 363 -9.31 -8.49 33.35
CA TRP A 363 -8.76 -7.21 33.80
C TRP A 363 -8.06 -7.28 35.16
N ASP A 364 -8.54 -8.15 36.05
CA ASP A 364 -7.94 -8.34 37.38
C ASP A 364 -6.76 -9.32 37.37
N SER A 365 -6.58 -10.09 36.29
CA SER A 365 -5.45 -11.02 36.14
C SER A 365 -4.11 -10.30 36.01
N SER A 366 -3.03 -10.95 36.45
CA SER A 366 -1.66 -10.45 36.25
C SER A 366 -1.28 -10.53 34.77
N LEU A 367 -0.56 -9.53 34.27
CA LEU A 367 -0.30 -9.33 32.83
C LEU A 367 0.16 -10.58 32.08
N TRP A 368 0.99 -11.41 32.71
CA TRP A 368 1.59 -12.60 32.11
C TRP A 368 1.01 -13.91 32.63
N SER A 369 -0.08 -13.88 33.40
CA SER A 369 -0.71 -15.09 33.91
C SER A 369 -1.52 -15.79 32.82
N PRO A 370 -1.74 -17.12 32.92
CA PRO A 370 -2.59 -17.84 31.97
C PRO A 370 -4.01 -17.29 31.88
N GLU A 371 -4.54 -16.73 32.96
CA GLU A 371 -5.87 -16.11 33.02
C GLU A 371 -5.95 -14.82 32.20
N ALA A 372 -4.82 -14.15 31.97
CA ALA A 372 -4.71 -13.01 31.06
C ALA A 372 -4.64 -13.45 29.59
N GLN A 373 -4.46 -14.74 29.31
CA GLN A 373 -4.47 -15.26 27.95
C GLN A 373 -5.89 -15.59 27.50
N SER A 374 -6.35 -14.89 26.46
CA SER A 374 -7.66 -15.17 25.87
C SER A 374 -7.73 -16.59 25.29
N GLN A 375 -8.87 -17.25 25.51
CA GLN A 375 -9.20 -18.52 24.87
C GLN A 375 -9.46 -18.38 23.37
N GLN A 376 -9.85 -17.18 22.92
CA GLN A 376 -10.06 -16.90 21.49
C GLN A 376 -8.75 -16.97 20.73
N SER A 377 -8.74 -17.52 19.51
CA SER A 377 -7.54 -17.53 18.66
C SER A 377 -7.15 -16.11 18.23
N GLU A 378 -5.91 -15.93 17.78
CA GLU A 378 -5.46 -14.67 17.19
C GLU A 378 -6.35 -14.25 16.00
N ASP A 379 -6.72 -15.19 15.14
CA ASP A 379 -7.62 -14.93 14.01
C ASP A 379 -9.00 -14.43 14.46
N GLN A 380 -9.55 -14.99 15.54
CA GLN A 380 -10.83 -14.55 16.12
C GLN A 380 -10.73 -13.15 16.70
N LEU A 381 -9.62 -12.83 17.38
CA LEU A 381 -9.36 -11.50 17.93
C LEU A 381 -9.19 -10.46 16.82
N VAL A 382 -8.42 -10.77 15.78
CA VAL A 382 -8.26 -9.91 14.59
C VAL A 382 -9.61 -9.65 13.92
N GLY A 383 -10.42 -10.71 13.72
CA GLY A 383 -11.77 -10.58 13.15
C GLY A 383 -12.70 -9.71 14.02
N ALA A 384 -12.64 -9.85 15.35
CA ALA A 384 -13.42 -9.03 16.27
C ALA A 384 -13.01 -7.55 16.23
N LEU A 385 -11.72 -7.26 16.07
CA LEU A 385 -11.19 -5.90 15.93
C LEU A 385 -11.63 -5.23 14.62
N PHE A 386 -11.63 -5.97 13.50
CA PHE A 386 -12.16 -5.45 12.23
C PHE A 386 -13.67 -5.22 12.28
N ALA A 387 -14.40 -6.00 13.07
CA ALA A 387 -15.81 -5.76 13.34
C ALA A 387 -16.07 -4.60 14.34
N ASN A 388 -15.03 -3.87 14.76
CA ASN A 388 -15.10 -2.78 15.75
C ASN A 388 -15.71 -3.19 17.11
N ASN A 389 -15.63 -4.47 17.47
CA ASN A 389 -16.19 -4.99 18.71
C ASN A 389 -15.16 -4.89 19.84
N ASN A 390 -15.55 -4.28 20.97
CA ASN A 390 -14.75 -4.21 22.21
C ASN A 390 -13.25 -3.95 21.97
N LYS A 391 -12.96 -2.89 21.20
CA LYS A 391 -11.63 -2.53 20.69
C LYS A 391 -10.51 -2.67 21.74
N VAL A 392 -10.70 -2.07 22.92
CA VAL A 392 -9.70 -2.08 23.99
C VAL A 392 -9.46 -3.50 24.55
N ASP A 393 -10.52 -4.24 24.91
CA ASP A 393 -10.42 -5.60 25.42
C ASP A 393 -9.71 -6.53 24.43
N ASN A 394 -10.21 -6.57 23.19
CA ASN A 394 -9.69 -7.45 22.15
C ASN A 394 -8.27 -7.06 21.73
N GLY A 395 -7.94 -5.76 21.72
CA GLY A 395 -6.60 -5.26 21.50
C GLY A 395 -5.63 -5.77 22.57
N PHE A 396 -5.96 -5.60 23.86
CA PHE A 396 -5.13 -6.11 24.94
C PHE A 396 -4.96 -7.63 24.89
N MET A 397 -6.06 -8.37 24.70
CA MET A 397 -6.03 -9.82 24.56
C MET A 397 -5.12 -10.25 23.40
N LEU A 398 -5.15 -9.55 22.26
CA LEU A 398 -4.30 -9.84 21.12
C LEU A 398 -2.82 -9.59 21.44
N VAL A 399 -2.48 -8.48 22.09
CA VAL A 399 -1.08 -8.23 22.52
C VAL A 399 -0.58 -9.36 23.42
N LEU A 400 -1.32 -9.67 24.48
CA LEU A 400 -0.89 -10.69 25.46
C LEU A 400 -0.80 -12.07 24.83
N LYS A 401 -1.68 -12.39 23.89
CA LYS A 401 -1.64 -13.67 23.17
C LYS A 401 -0.43 -13.77 22.23
N VAL A 402 -0.14 -12.71 21.47
CA VAL A 402 1.04 -12.66 20.59
C VAL A 402 2.33 -12.68 21.40
N LEU A 403 2.45 -11.85 22.44
CA LEU A 403 3.66 -11.78 23.27
C LEU A 403 3.80 -12.95 24.24
N GLY A 404 2.73 -13.71 24.50
CA GLY A 404 2.77 -14.91 25.34
C GLY A 404 3.64 -16.02 24.77
N ARG A 405 3.91 -16.03 23.45
CA ARG A 405 4.78 -16.99 22.79
C ARG A 405 6.24 -16.52 22.80
N ASP A 406 7.15 -17.29 23.39
CA ASP A 406 8.59 -16.95 23.48
C ASP A 406 9.22 -16.60 22.14
N ARG A 407 8.92 -17.39 21.10
CA ARG A 407 9.42 -17.16 19.74
C ARG A 407 9.04 -15.77 19.19
N ASN A 408 7.86 -15.26 19.55
CA ASN A 408 7.39 -13.97 19.04
C ASN A 408 8.13 -12.84 19.75
N ARG A 409 8.45 -13.02 21.03
CA ARG A 409 9.32 -12.11 21.79
C ARG A 409 10.74 -12.09 21.22
N MET A 410 11.29 -13.24 20.85
CA MET A 410 12.59 -13.31 20.16
C MET A 410 12.54 -12.55 18.83
N ASN A 411 11.50 -12.78 18.00
CA ASN A 411 11.32 -12.04 16.75
C ASN A 411 11.23 -10.53 16.98
N LEU A 412 10.54 -10.07 18.03
CA LEU A 412 10.46 -8.66 18.39
C LEU A 412 11.85 -8.06 18.66
N ARG A 413 12.71 -8.79 19.37
CA ARG A 413 14.04 -8.34 19.77
C ARG A 413 15.13 -8.51 18.72
N GLU A 414 14.99 -9.49 17.83
CA GLU A 414 16.03 -9.86 16.88
C GLU A 414 15.71 -9.39 15.45
N VAL A 415 14.46 -9.52 15.01
CA VAL A 415 14.05 -9.23 13.62
C VAL A 415 13.38 -7.86 13.51
N LEU A 416 12.57 -7.49 14.51
CA LEU A 416 11.88 -6.20 14.60
C LEU A 416 12.63 -5.19 15.50
N TYR A 417 13.92 -5.44 15.74
CA TYR A 417 14.78 -4.53 16.48
C TYR A 417 14.83 -3.15 15.81
N ASP A 418 14.89 -2.09 16.62
CA ASP A 418 14.95 -0.69 16.18
C ASP A 418 13.72 -0.26 15.35
N THR A 419 12.58 -0.91 15.60
CA THR A 419 11.28 -0.45 15.08
C THR A 419 10.54 0.36 16.13
N GLU A 420 9.73 1.30 15.67
CA GLU A 420 8.87 2.13 16.50
C GLU A 420 7.88 1.28 17.31
N LEU A 421 7.45 0.15 16.72
CA LEU A 421 6.61 -0.84 17.38
C LEU A 421 7.35 -1.54 18.53
N GLN A 422 8.60 -1.97 18.32
CA GLN A 422 9.36 -2.67 19.36
C GLN A 422 9.53 -1.80 20.60
N ALA A 423 9.98 -0.56 20.44
CA ALA A 423 10.14 0.37 21.55
C ALA A 423 8.83 0.57 22.32
N LEU A 424 7.74 0.79 21.58
CA LEU A 424 6.41 1.01 22.15
C LEU A 424 5.91 -0.22 22.92
N VAL A 425 6.10 -1.43 22.37
CA VAL A 425 5.66 -2.68 22.99
C VAL A 425 6.48 -3.04 24.23
N GLU A 426 7.81 -2.89 24.19
CA GLU A 426 8.67 -3.24 25.33
C GLU A 426 8.46 -2.30 26.52
N GLU A 427 8.15 -1.03 26.27
CA GLU A 427 7.79 -0.07 27.31
C GLU A 427 6.37 -0.32 27.86
N ALA A 428 5.40 -0.60 26.97
CA ALA A 428 4.02 -0.88 27.34
C ALA A 428 3.83 -2.19 28.11
N PHE A 429 4.60 -3.23 27.78
CA PHE A 429 4.42 -4.60 28.29
C PHE A 429 5.73 -5.16 28.87
N PRO A 430 6.16 -4.71 30.06
CA PRO A 430 7.39 -5.19 30.68
C PRO A 430 7.27 -6.63 31.16
N TYR A 431 8.25 -7.46 30.79
CA TYR A 431 8.23 -8.92 30.96
C TYR A 431 8.10 -9.40 32.42
N ASN A 432 8.64 -8.65 33.37
CA ASN A 432 8.62 -9.01 34.80
C ASN A 432 7.51 -8.28 35.58
N SER A 433 6.55 -7.68 34.87
CA SER A 433 5.45 -6.97 35.52
C SER A 433 4.60 -7.93 36.34
N GLN A 434 4.38 -7.59 37.61
CA GLN A 434 3.38 -8.24 38.47
C GLN A 434 2.05 -7.48 38.45
N GLU A 435 1.95 -6.40 37.67
CA GLU A 435 0.74 -5.58 37.58
C GLU A 435 -0.39 -6.35 36.90
N SER A 436 -1.62 -6.01 37.28
CA SER A 436 -2.79 -6.52 36.58
C SER A 436 -2.96 -5.82 35.22
N VAL A 437 -3.72 -6.45 34.32
CA VAL A 437 -4.07 -5.84 33.03
C VAL A 437 -4.73 -4.47 33.22
N LYS A 438 -5.62 -4.35 34.22
CA LYS A 438 -6.23 -3.07 34.61
C LYS A 438 -5.20 -2.05 35.10
N GLY A 439 -4.21 -2.48 35.87
CA GLY A 439 -3.18 -1.61 36.44
C GLY A 439 -2.28 -0.97 35.38
N ILE A 440 -2.05 -1.67 34.26
CA ILE A 440 -1.17 -1.19 33.20
C ILE A 440 -1.89 -0.33 32.15
N LEU A 441 -3.22 -0.43 32.05
CA LEU A 441 -4.04 0.29 31.06
C LEU A 441 -3.80 1.81 31.02
N PRO A 442 -3.78 2.55 32.15
CA PRO A 442 -3.46 3.98 32.14
C PRO A 442 -2.06 4.27 31.56
N LYS A 443 -1.06 3.45 31.90
CA LYS A 443 0.32 3.65 31.43
C LYS A 443 0.43 3.49 29.92
N ILE A 444 -0.29 2.51 29.38
CA ILE A 444 -0.33 2.27 27.93
C ILE A 444 -1.00 3.43 27.21
N ALA A 445 -2.13 3.94 27.72
CA ALA A 445 -2.77 5.11 27.13
C ALA A 445 -1.86 6.35 27.15
N ASP A 446 -1.16 6.59 28.26
CA ASP A 446 -0.17 7.66 28.36
C ASP A 446 0.96 7.52 27.36
N LEU A 447 1.47 6.30 27.20
CA LEU A 447 2.53 6.01 26.25
C LEU A 447 2.06 6.24 24.79
N LEU A 448 0.85 5.79 24.45
CA LEU A 448 0.26 6.01 23.13
C LEU A 448 0.02 7.49 22.84
N LEU A 449 -0.45 8.27 23.82
CA LEU A 449 -0.60 9.73 23.72
C LEU A 449 0.75 10.43 23.51
N HIS A 450 1.77 10.03 24.28
CA HIS A 450 3.12 10.56 24.11
C HIS A 450 3.67 10.26 22.72
N ARG A 451 3.52 9.01 22.27
CA ARG A 451 3.96 8.57 20.95
C ARG A 451 3.23 9.33 19.84
N HIS A 452 1.91 9.50 19.96
CA HIS A 452 1.12 10.26 19.00
C HIS A 452 1.63 11.70 18.87
N LYS A 453 1.89 12.36 19.99
CA LYS A 453 2.43 13.73 20.01
C LYS A 453 3.79 13.82 19.30
N GLN A 454 4.69 12.87 19.53
CA GLN A 454 5.97 12.79 18.82
C GLN A 454 5.76 12.62 17.30
N VAL A 455 4.88 11.72 16.90
CA VAL A 455 4.59 11.44 15.48
C VAL A 455 3.99 12.67 14.79
N SER A 456 3.04 13.37 15.43
CA SER A 456 2.46 14.60 14.91
C SER A 456 3.52 15.72 14.77
N GLN A 457 4.43 15.86 15.74
CA GLN A 457 5.54 16.82 15.67
C GLN A 457 6.50 16.51 14.52
N ILE A 458 6.90 15.25 14.36
CA ILE A 458 7.83 14.82 13.30
C ILE A 458 7.21 14.99 11.91
N LYS A 459 5.95 14.56 11.74
CA LYS A 459 5.26 14.60 10.45
C LYS A 459 4.71 15.99 10.10
N GLY A 460 4.76 16.97 11.03
CA GLY A 460 4.12 18.27 10.86
C GLY A 460 2.60 18.17 10.67
N LYS A 461 1.97 17.16 11.29
CA LYS A 461 0.54 16.84 11.14
C LYS A 461 -0.28 17.32 12.34
N GLU A 462 -1.58 17.44 12.13
CA GLU A 462 -2.55 17.77 13.19
C GLU A 462 -2.53 16.71 14.30
N LEU A 463 -2.67 17.20 15.53
CA LEU A 463 -2.76 16.38 16.74
C LEU A 463 -4.23 16.01 16.95
N TRP A 464 -4.51 14.73 17.19
CA TRP A 464 -5.88 14.24 17.35
C TRP A 464 -6.29 14.34 18.81
N LEU A 465 -5.43 13.84 19.70
CA LEU A 465 -5.58 13.91 21.14
C LEU A 465 -4.36 14.60 21.76
N ASP A 466 -4.59 15.43 22.77
CA ASP A 466 -3.54 15.95 23.66
C ASP A 466 -3.87 15.59 25.11
N LYS A 467 -2.86 15.72 25.97
CA LYS A 467 -2.95 15.46 27.40
C LYS A 467 -2.68 16.75 28.19
N ASP A 468 -3.56 17.09 29.12
CA ASP A 468 -3.48 18.23 30.04
C ASP A 468 -3.69 17.75 31.49
N GLY A 469 -2.59 17.56 32.22
CA GLY A 469 -2.63 16.88 33.52
C GLY A 469 -3.03 15.42 33.34
N ASP A 470 -4.07 14.96 34.05
CA ASP A 470 -4.65 13.61 33.91
C ASP A 470 -5.78 13.54 32.87
N ASP A 471 -6.14 14.68 32.27
CA ASP A 471 -7.20 14.75 31.28
C ASP A 471 -6.65 14.55 29.88
N VAL A 472 -7.39 13.79 29.09
CA VAL A 472 -7.17 13.66 27.64
C VAL A 472 -8.25 14.46 26.92
N MET A 473 -7.85 15.27 25.95
CA MET A 473 -8.76 16.15 25.21
C MET A 473 -8.62 15.95 23.71
N MET A 474 -9.75 16.02 23.01
CA MET A 474 -9.78 15.99 21.57
C MET A 474 -9.37 17.35 21.01
N VAL A 475 -8.37 17.33 20.13
CA VAL A 475 -7.85 18.51 19.43
C VAL A 475 -8.42 18.58 18.02
N ASP A 476 -8.49 17.45 17.34
CA ASP A 476 -9.03 17.35 15.99
C ASP A 476 -9.94 16.11 15.86
N ARG A 477 -11.10 16.31 15.22
CA ARG A 477 -12.11 15.26 15.02
C ARG A 477 -11.74 14.48 13.78
N GLN A 478 -11.15 13.31 14.00
CA GLN A 478 -10.75 12.43 12.91
C GLN A 478 -11.18 10.99 13.20
N GLU A 479 -11.93 10.41 12.27
CA GLU A 479 -12.22 8.98 12.28
C GLU A 479 -10.94 8.17 12.02
N MET A 480 -10.85 7.02 12.70
CA MET A 480 -9.77 6.06 12.56
C MET A 480 -10.28 4.72 12.06
N GLY A 481 -9.78 4.28 10.90
CA GLY A 481 -9.94 2.90 10.46
C GLY A 481 -8.97 1.97 11.17
N LEU A 482 -9.44 0.78 11.56
CA LEU A 482 -8.59 -0.32 12.03
C LEU A 482 -8.36 -1.31 10.88
N GLY A 483 -7.11 -1.67 10.66
CA GLY A 483 -6.71 -2.55 9.56
C GLY A 483 -5.24 -2.95 9.70
N PHE A 484 -4.85 -3.97 8.95
CA PHE A 484 -3.43 -4.19 8.66
C PHE A 484 -2.96 -3.14 7.66
N HIS A 485 -1.67 -2.79 7.73
CA HIS A 485 -1.05 -2.01 6.68
C HIS A 485 -1.11 -2.78 5.35
N SER A 486 -1.23 -2.06 4.24
CA SER A 486 -1.26 -2.68 2.92
C SER A 486 0.10 -3.30 2.58
N TYR A 487 0.16 -4.63 2.57
CA TYR A 487 1.26 -5.35 1.94
C TYR A 487 1.02 -5.42 0.44
N ARG A 488 1.99 -5.99 -0.27
CA ARG A 488 1.99 -6.04 -1.74
C ARG A 488 1.49 -7.38 -2.26
N PHE A 489 0.87 -8.22 -1.41
CA PHE A 489 0.47 -9.56 -1.81
C PHE A 489 -0.65 -9.50 -2.82
N SER A 490 -1.73 -8.76 -2.56
CA SER A 490 -2.83 -8.58 -3.53
C SER A 490 -2.31 -8.12 -4.91
N LYS A 491 -1.38 -7.16 -4.91
CA LYS A 491 -0.76 -6.62 -6.13
C LYS A 491 0.16 -7.64 -6.82
N LEU A 492 0.91 -8.43 -6.06
CA LEU A 492 1.62 -9.60 -6.59
C LEU A 492 0.66 -10.61 -7.25
N GLY A 493 -0.49 -10.86 -6.63
CA GLY A 493 -1.55 -11.72 -7.19
C GLY A 493 -2.08 -11.20 -8.52
N SER A 494 -2.30 -9.89 -8.62
CA SER A 494 -2.69 -9.25 -9.88
C SER A 494 -1.63 -9.48 -10.97
N LEU A 495 -0.35 -9.31 -10.66
CA LEU A 495 0.77 -9.55 -11.59
C LEU A 495 0.87 -11.03 -12.00
N ALA A 496 0.78 -11.95 -11.04
CA ALA A 496 0.83 -13.38 -11.27
C ALA A 496 -0.30 -13.83 -12.22
N ARG A 497 -1.51 -13.29 -12.03
CA ARG A 497 -2.64 -13.54 -12.93
C ARG A 497 -2.40 -12.99 -14.33
N ASP A 498 -1.97 -11.72 -14.45
CA ASP A 498 -1.72 -11.10 -15.75
C ASP A 498 -0.71 -11.94 -16.56
N LEU A 499 0.34 -12.43 -15.88
CA LEU A 499 1.37 -13.29 -16.43
C LEU A 499 0.93 -14.72 -16.73
N LYS A 500 -0.22 -15.16 -16.19
CA LYS A 500 -0.57 -16.58 -16.07
C LYS A 500 0.61 -17.36 -15.51
N LEU A 501 1.12 -16.87 -14.38
CA LEU A 501 2.26 -17.46 -13.69
C LEU A 501 1.87 -18.88 -13.25
N VAL A 502 2.77 -19.82 -13.50
CA VAL A 502 2.69 -21.22 -13.09
C VAL A 502 3.95 -21.57 -12.31
N GLU A 503 3.92 -22.68 -11.58
CA GLU A 503 5.04 -23.10 -10.72
C GLU A 503 6.36 -23.24 -11.50
N SER A 504 6.32 -23.80 -12.70
CA SER A 504 7.51 -23.96 -13.55
C SER A 504 8.14 -22.66 -14.02
N ASP A 505 7.50 -21.50 -13.83
CA ASP A 505 8.11 -20.20 -14.12
C ASP A 505 9.01 -19.70 -12.99
N LEU A 506 8.92 -20.30 -11.80
CA LEU A 506 9.77 -19.97 -10.64
C LEU A 506 11.13 -20.68 -10.69
N ASP A 507 11.28 -21.60 -11.63
CA ASP A 507 12.49 -22.36 -11.89
C ASP A 507 13.23 -21.77 -13.09
N HIS A 508 14.55 -21.70 -12.97
CA HIS A 508 15.43 -21.11 -13.97
C HIS A 508 15.78 -22.17 -15.02
N ASP A 509 14.83 -22.50 -15.90
CA ASP A 509 15.04 -23.44 -17.02
C ASP A 509 15.55 -22.75 -18.31
#